data_AF-A0A561E443-F1
#
_entry.id   AF-A0A561E443-F1
#
_cell.length_a   1.000
_cell.length_b   1.000
_cell.length_c   1.000
_cell.angle_alpha   90.00
_cell.angle_beta   90.00
_cell.angle_gamma   90.00
#
_symmetry.space_group_name_H-M   'P 1'
#
loop_
_entity.id
_entity.type
_entity.pdbx_description
1 polymer ?
#
loop_
_entity_poly.entity_id
_entity_poly.type
_entity_poly.pdbx_seq_one_letter_code
_entity_poly.pdbx_strand_id
1 'polypeptide(L)'
;MLVAMGAGTYAATRHSGSAHTGAPASSGLTLSNQQCAPQWRGMPAGPGTLTITNHAAVVAEVLMIDSRGRTLTQIETVAPGTTASAPLVVGAGKYRIQCLLSTGTVLTSPTATVTGTSSVPVPAAIAKATDAELQPAADAYQTYVDKTLATLATQAATLETDIARGKLTQARTDWLDAQLTWCAMGAAYGSFGQLGDEIDGLAQVLPNGVNTTSWEGLHRIEYGLWHGQSAATLKPVAQQLQANITALQGVLPIPGGVADTQRYAAVAPSDLPVRAHEILEDTLRDRLSGQADYGSGTEYEQAAADVAATKVVLGDLTPMLDARTSSLVPEANADLSALNAALNATKSGGHWQPMSQVPQTERMAVNGTLGAALEVLADVPQLLGEVDPHNAAVANPD
;
A
#
# COMPACT_ATOMS: atom_id res chain seq x y z
N MET A 1 34.91 1.75 -46.53
CA MET A 1 35.51 3.09 -46.49
C MET A 1 36.01 3.32 -45.07
N LEU A 2 37.33 3.17 -44.84
CA LEU A 2 38.00 3.46 -43.57
C LEU A 2 38.15 4.98 -43.40
N VAL A 3 37.77 5.53 -42.24
CA VAL A 3 38.31 6.79 -41.65
C VAL A 3 38.11 6.72 -40.13
N ALA A 4 39.14 6.34 -39.36
CA ALA A 4 40.11 7.17 -38.62
C ALA A 4 39.62 7.61 -37.22
N MET A 5 40.22 7.00 -36.19
CA MET A 5 40.10 7.37 -34.77
C MET A 5 40.99 8.59 -34.47
N GLY A 6 40.40 9.66 -33.94
CA GLY A 6 41.12 10.80 -33.37
C GLY A 6 41.18 10.71 -31.85
N ALA A 7 42.38 10.54 -31.30
CA ALA A 7 42.63 10.63 -29.86
C ALA A 7 42.66 12.10 -29.43
N GLY A 8 41.63 12.56 -28.73
CA GLY A 8 41.58 13.87 -28.09
C GLY A 8 41.89 13.74 -26.60
N THR A 9 43.04 14.28 -26.19
CA THR A 9 43.41 14.46 -24.78
C THR A 9 42.54 15.55 -24.14
N TYR A 10 41.59 15.17 -23.27
CA TYR A 10 40.92 16.09 -22.37
C TYR A 10 41.71 16.21 -21.07
N ALA A 11 42.26 17.40 -20.81
CA ALA A 11 42.81 17.76 -19.51
C ALA A 11 41.66 17.93 -18.51
N ALA A 12 41.56 17.03 -17.54
CA ALA A 12 40.63 17.15 -16.43
C ALA A 12 41.13 18.23 -15.45
N THR A 13 40.56 19.42 -15.52
CA THR A 13 40.64 20.42 -14.44
C THR A 13 39.86 19.89 -13.24
N ARG A 14 40.59 19.42 -12.21
CA ARG A 14 40.00 19.09 -10.91
C ARG A 14 39.43 20.37 -10.29
N HIS A 15 38.12 20.55 -10.40
CA HIS A 15 37.40 21.41 -9.45
C HIS A 15 37.44 20.71 -8.10
N SER A 16 38.26 21.21 -7.18
CA SER A 16 38.16 20.91 -5.77
C SER A 16 36.82 21.45 -5.26
N GLY A 17 35.76 20.64 -5.38
CA GLY A 17 34.52 20.88 -4.67
C GLY A 17 34.80 20.85 -3.18
N SER A 18 34.53 21.98 -2.52
CA SER A 18 34.59 22.10 -1.06
C SER A 18 33.83 20.95 -0.42
N ALA A 19 34.54 20.16 0.39
CA ALA A 19 33.95 19.18 1.27
C ALA A 19 32.82 19.86 2.06
N HIS A 20 31.59 19.36 1.89
CA HIS A 20 30.51 19.69 2.81
C HIS A 20 30.96 19.22 4.19
N THR A 21 31.19 20.16 5.08
CA THR A 21 31.43 19.88 6.51
C THR A 21 30.30 18.98 6.99
N GLY A 22 30.64 17.74 7.38
CA GLY A 22 29.68 16.72 7.77
C GLY A 22 28.73 17.25 8.86
N ALA A 23 27.44 17.05 8.67
CA ALA A 23 26.43 17.44 9.64
C ALA A 23 26.70 16.78 11.01
N PRO A 24 26.41 17.46 12.14
CA PRO A 24 26.56 16.86 13.46
C PRO A 24 25.71 15.59 13.58
N ALA A 25 26.38 14.46 13.83
CA ALA A 25 25.73 13.16 14.01
C ALA A 25 25.50 12.87 15.50
N SER A 26 24.35 12.27 15.82
CA SER A 26 24.15 11.61 17.12
C SER A 26 24.87 10.25 17.12
N SER A 27 26.19 10.29 17.06
CA SER A 27 27.01 9.08 16.97
C SER A 27 27.05 8.30 18.29
N GLY A 28 27.14 6.97 18.20
CA GLY A 28 27.34 6.10 19.37
C GLY A 28 26.08 5.76 20.16
N LEU A 29 24.88 6.01 19.62
CA LEU A 29 23.65 5.50 20.22
C LEU A 29 23.55 3.99 19.99
N THR A 30 23.13 3.27 21.01
CA THR A 30 22.87 1.83 20.91
C THR A 30 21.52 1.49 21.49
N LEU A 31 20.90 0.43 21.00
CA LEU A 31 19.77 -0.21 21.66
C LEU A 31 20.10 -1.67 22.00
N SER A 32 19.45 -2.19 23.04
CA SER A 32 19.51 -3.57 23.49
C SER A 32 18.11 -4.05 23.87
N ASN A 33 17.98 -5.30 24.30
CA ASN A 33 16.70 -5.83 24.80
C ASN A 33 16.13 -5.07 26.01
N GLN A 34 16.91 -4.18 26.66
CA GLN A 34 16.52 -3.51 27.91
C GLN A 34 16.72 -1.99 27.89
N GLN A 35 17.52 -1.46 26.96
CA GLN A 35 17.86 -0.04 26.93
C GLN A 35 17.74 0.51 25.51
N CYS A 36 17.23 1.73 25.39
CA CYS A 36 17.20 2.49 24.16
C CYS A 36 18.06 3.75 24.30
N ALA A 37 19.12 3.86 23.49
CA ALA A 37 20.00 5.01 23.37
C ALA A 37 20.38 5.66 24.73
N PRO A 38 20.91 4.91 25.72
CA PRO A 38 21.28 5.47 27.02
C PRO A 38 22.38 6.55 26.92
N GLN A 39 23.07 6.63 25.79
CA GLN A 39 24.07 7.64 25.44
C GLN A 39 23.45 8.96 24.93
N TRP A 40 22.14 9.04 24.74
CA TRP A 40 21.50 10.25 24.22
C TRP A 40 21.70 11.44 25.19
N ARG A 41 22.32 12.51 24.70
CA ARG A 41 22.61 13.74 25.46
C ARG A 41 22.18 15.01 24.74
N GLY A 42 21.44 14.88 23.64
CA GLY A 42 21.03 16.01 22.80
C GLY A 42 22.05 16.29 21.69
N MET A 43 21.78 17.32 20.91
CA MET A 43 22.62 17.77 19.80
C MET A 43 22.39 19.26 19.51
N PRO A 44 23.24 19.93 18.71
CA PRO A 44 22.91 21.25 18.18
C PRO A 44 21.68 21.21 17.27
N ALA A 45 20.88 22.28 17.27
CA ALA A 45 19.79 22.46 16.32
C ALA A 45 20.33 22.63 14.89
N GLY A 46 19.63 22.08 13.90
CA GLY A 46 20.03 22.08 12.50
C GLY A 46 19.91 20.71 11.82
N PRO A 47 20.44 20.59 10.60
CA PRO A 47 20.61 19.31 9.93
C PRO A 47 21.53 18.38 10.72
N GLY A 48 21.21 17.10 10.73
CA GLY A 48 22.00 16.07 11.38
C GLY A 48 21.57 14.67 10.97
N THR A 49 22.08 13.69 11.70
CA THR A 49 21.80 12.27 11.46
C THR A 49 21.55 11.56 12.78
N LEU A 50 20.46 10.78 12.82
CA LEU A 50 20.19 9.81 13.87
C LEU A 50 20.89 8.52 13.47
N THR A 51 21.86 8.05 14.25
CA THR A 51 22.56 6.79 13.96
C THR A 51 22.49 5.89 15.19
N ILE A 52 22.02 4.66 15.01
CA ILE A 52 21.84 3.71 16.11
C ILE A 52 22.31 2.31 15.73
N THR A 53 22.97 1.64 16.67
CA THR A 53 23.39 0.23 16.52
C THR A 53 22.51 -0.66 17.36
N ASN A 54 21.98 -1.72 16.75
CA ASN A 54 21.13 -2.70 17.41
C ASN A 54 21.93 -3.87 17.98
N HIS A 55 22.00 -3.95 19.30
CA HIS A 55 22.53 -5.08 20.06
C HIS A 55 21.44 -5.95 20.70
N ALA A 56 20.16 -5.68 20.43
CA ALA A 56 19.06 -6.57 20.74
C ALA A 56 19.09 -7.82 19.85
N ALA A 57 18.41 -8.86 20.30
CA ALA A 57 18.26 -10.10 19.54
C ALA A 57 17.09 -10.05 18.52
N VAL A 58 16.38 -8.92 18.47
CA VAL A 58 15.17 -8.71 17.67
C VAL A 58 15.26 -7.43 16.86
N VAL A 59 14.42 -7.31 15.84
CA VAL A 59 14.28 -6.09 15.04
C VAL A 59 13.75 -4.96 15.92
N ALA A 60 14.18 -3.74 15.65
CA ALA A 60 13.69 -2.54 16.31
C ALA A 60 13.36 -1.44 15.32
N GLU A 61 12.26 -0.72 15.58
CA GLU A 61 12.01 0.61 15.03
C GLU A 61 12.53 1.67 16.01
N VAL A 62 13.09 2.76 15.51
CA VAL A 62 13.70 3.83 16.33
C VAL A 62 13.17 5.19 15.94
N LEU A 63 12.59 5.93 16.90
CA LEU A 63 12.00 7.25 16.69
C LEU A 63 12.68 8.32 17.54
N MET A 64 12.88 9.51 16.98
CA MET A 64 13.16 10.71 17.76
C MET A 64 11.83 11.43 18.03
N ILE A 65 11.44 11.51 19.30
CA ILE A 65 10.17 12.11 19.71
C ILE A 65 10.37 13.38 20.54
N ASP A 66 9.46 14.34 20.38
CA ASP A 66 9.40 15.55 21.20
C ASP A 66 8.72 15.31 22.57
N SER A 67 8.63 16.35 23.40
CA SER A 67 7.97 16.28 24.71
C SER A 67 6.47 15.94 24.68
N ARG A 68 5.82 16.01 23.52
CA ARG A 68 4.41 15.66 23.31
C ARG A 68 4.27 14.26 22.69
N GLY A 69 5.37 13.52 22.52
CA GLY A 69 5.37 12.20 21.89
C GLY A 69 5.28 12.23 20.37
N ARG A 70 5.48 13.39 19.73
CA ARG A 70 5.43 13.51 18.26
C ARG A 70 6.78 13.17 17.64
N THR A 71 6.77 12.42 16.56
CA THR A 71 7.96 11.94 15.84
C THR A 71 8.52 13.02 14.93
N LEU A 72 9.85 13.21 14.96
CA LEU A 72 10.58 14.08 14.03
C LEU A 72 11.25 13.28 12.91
N THR A 73 11.77 12.11 13.23
CA THR A 73 12.45 11.20 12.31
C THR A 73 12.34 9.79 12.86
N GLN A 74 12.38 8.80 11.97
CA GLN A 74 12.35 7.39 12.34
C GLN A 74 13.31 6.56 11.50
N ILE A 75 13.66 5.40 12.04
CA ILE A 75 14.38 4.33 11.37
C ILE A 75 13.49 3.08 11.52
N GLU A 76 12.78 2.73 10.44
CA GLU A 76 11.74 1.69 10.41
C GLU A 76 12.26 0.33 10.89
N THR A 77 13.41 -0.08 10.34
CA THR A 77 13.93 -1.43 10.55
C THR A 77 15.41 -1.38 10.87
N VAL A 78 15.75 -1.73 12.11
CA VAL A 78 17.13 -1.97 12.54
C VAL A 78 17.26 -3.43 12.93
N ALA A 79 17.84 -4.24 12.05
CA ALA A 79 18.00 -5.68 12.29
C ALA A 79 19.05 -5.97 13.40
N PRO A 80 18.98 -7.14 14.07
CA PRO A 80 19.98 -7.53 15.07
C PRO A 80 21.42 -7.44 14.55
N GLY A 81 22.31 -6.81 15.34
CA GLY A 81 23.73 -6.68 15.00
C GLY A 81 24.06 -5.63 13.93
N THR A 82 23.08 -4.86 13.48
CA THR A 82 23.27 -3.84 12.43
C THR A 82 23.31 -2.42 12.99
N THR A 83 23.84 -1.50 12.17
CA THR A 83 23.78 -0.06 12.41
C THR A 83 22.95 0.57 11.30
N ALA A 84 21.99 1.41 11.68
CA ALA A 84 21.15 2.14 10.74
C ALA A 84 21.19 3.65 11.05
N SER A 85 20.90 4.45 10.04
CA SER A 85 20.89 5.91 10.16
C SER A 85 19.72 6.54 9.40
N ALA A 86 19.16 7.62 9.94
CA ALA A 86 18.18 8.46 9.25
C ALA A 86 18.61 9.94 9.29
N PRO A 87 18.43 10.68 8.18
CA PRO A 87 18.61 12.13 8.20
C PRO A 87 17.55 12.78 9.10
N LEU A 88 17.91 13.91 9.70
CA LEU A 88 16.97 14.72 10.47
C LEU A 88 17.33 16.19 10.41
N VAL A 89 16.33 17.05 10.57
CA VAL A 89 16.52 18.46 10.88
C VAL A 89 15.76 18.73 12.17
N VAL A 90 16.46 19.21 13.20
CA VAL A 90 15.88 19.38 14.54
C VAL A 90 16.01 20.82 15.04
N GLY A 91 14.93 21.33 15.63
CA GLY A 91 14.91 22.64 16.27
C GLY A 91 15.32 22.58 17.75
N ALA A 92 15.49 23.73 18.39
CA ALA A 92 15.67 23.75 19.84
C ALA A 92 14.44 23.16 20.54
N GLY A 93 14.68 22.31 21.53
CA GLY A 93 13.59 21.59 22.20
C GLY A 93 14.07 20.46 23.10
N LYS A 94 13.13 19.72 23.67
CA LYS A 94 13.39 18.52 24.48
C LYS A 94 12.96 17.29 23.71
N TYR A 95 13.87 16.33 23.60
CA TYR A 95 13.69 15.15 22.77
C TYR A 95 14.12 13.87 23.49
N ARG A 96 13.49 12.76 23.11
CA ARG A 96 13.85 11.41 23.53
C ARG A 96 14.01 10.54 22.29
N ILE A 97 14.73 9.43 22.44
CA ILE A 97 14.77 8.36 21.46
C ILE A 97 13.92 7.23 22.00
N GLN A 98 12.97 6.76 21.22
CA GLN A 98 12.12 5.61 21.54
C GLN A 98 12.51 4.45 20.62
N CYS A 99 12.64 3.25 21.17
CA CYS A 99 12.94 2.04 20.42
C CYS A 99 11.80 1.05 20.66
N LEU A 100 11.16 0.58 19.59
CA LEU A 100 10.09 -0.40 19.64
C LEU A 100 10.63 -1.71 19.10
N LEU A 101 10.75 -2.67 19.98
CA LEU A 101 11.23 -4.00 19.64
C LEU A 101 10.08 -4.80 19.05
N SER A 102 10.36 -5.69 18.09
CA SER A 102 9.34 -6.54 17.46
C SER A 102 8.62 -7.52 18.41
N THR A 103 9.00 -7.50 19.69
CA THR A 103 8.33 -8.21 20.80
C THR A 103 7.17 -7.43 21.41
N GLY A 104 6.91 -6.20 20.96
CA GLY A 104 5.97 -5.28 21.61
C GLY A 104 6.60 -4.39 22.70
N THR A 105 7.88 -4.59 23.02
CA THR A 105 8.54 -3.84 24.09
C THR A 105 8.93 -2.44 23.62
N VAL A 106 8.43 -1.42 24.33
CA VAL A 106 8.79 -0.01 24.11
C VAL A 106 9.84 0.43 25.13
N LEU A 107 10.98 0.92 24.65
CA LEU A 107 12.08 1.44 25.46
C LEU A 107 12.34 2.91 25.12
N THR A 108 12.71 3.73 26.10
CA THR A 108 12.93 5.17 25.87
C THR A 108 14.20 5.66 26.54
N SER A 109 14.98 6.45 25.81
CA SER A 109 16.17 7.11 26.34
C SER A 109 15.83 8.20 27.36
N PRO A 110 16.82 8.72 28.12
CA PRO A 110 16.64 9.95 28.91
C PRO A 110 16.22 11.14 28.04
N THR A 111 15.48 12.10 28.59
CA THR A 111 15.20 13.35 27.89
C THR A 111 16.48 14.19 27.78
N ALA A 112 16.77 14.69 26.59
CA ALA A 112 17.86 15.64 26.36
C ALA A 112 17.39 16.88 25.60
N THR A 113 18.15 17.97 25.75
CA THR A 113 17.84 19.26 25.14
C THR A 113 18.65 19.43 23.87
N VAL A 114 17.97 19.78 22.78
CA VAL A 114 18.59 20.32 21.57
C VAL A 114 18.66 21.84 21.71
N THR A 115 19.83 22.41 21.41
CA THR A 115 20.13 23.82 21.66
C THR A 115 20.59 24.54 20.38
N GLY A 116 20.31 25.83 20.29
CA GLY A 116 20.67 26.67 19.13
C GLY A 116 19.52 26.88 18.17
N THR A 117 19.81 27.37 16.97
CA THR A 117 18.83 27.63 15.91
C THR A 117 19.24 26.91 14.64
N SER A 118 18.29 26.23 14.00
CA SER A 118 18.51 25.61 12.70
C SER A 118 18.72 26.66 11.61
N SER A 119 19.67 26.41 10.71
CA SER A 119 19.91 27.24 9.51
C SER A 119 18.97 26.90 8.34
N VAL A 120 18.16 25.85 8.48
CA VAL A 120 17.17 25.39 7.50
C VAL A 120 15.80 25.20 8.17
N PRO A 121 14.68 25.21 7.41
CA PRO A 121 13.36 24.94 7.97
C PRO A 121 13.32 23.61 8.74
N VAL A 122 12.81 23.65 9.97
CA VAL A 122 12.63 22.44 10.80
C VAL A 122 11.28 21.82 10.46
N PRO A 123 11.23 20.55 10.03
CA PRO A 123 9.98 19.85 9.79
C PRO A 123 9.11 19.81 11.05
N ALA A 124 7.79 19.85 10.86
CA ALA A 124 6.86 19.69 11.96
C ALA A 124 6.94 18.26 12.50
N ALA A 125 6.98 18.11 13.83
CA ALA A 125 6.85 16.81 14.47
C ALA A 125 5.42 16.28 14.28
N ILE A 126 5.29 15.02 13.86
CA ILE A 126 4.01 14.39 13.52
C ILE A 126 3.55 13.50 14.68
N ALA A 127 2.29 13.64 15.07
CA ALA A 127 1.65 12.66 15.93
C ALA A 127 1.23 11.45 15.08
N LYS A 128 1.87 10.30 15.27
CA LYS A 128 1.39 9.04 14.66
C LYS A 128 -0.02 8.74 15.17
N ALA A 129 -0.85 8.11 14.34
CA ALA A 129 -2.18 7.74 14.78
C ALA A 129 -2.11 6.45 15.63
N THR A 130 -2.94 6.38 16.66
CA THR A 130 -3.17 5.14 17.42
C THR A 130 -4.28 4.34 16.78
N ASP A 131 -4.33 3.03 17.04
CA ASP A 131 -5.46 2.17 16.65
C ASP A 131 -6.82 2.76 17.06
N ALA A 132 -6.93 3.32 18.26
CA ALA A 132 -8.16 3.92 18.75
C ALA A 132 -8.59 5.16 17.94
N GLU A 133 -7.63 5.91 17.39
CA GLU A 133 -7.90 7.05 16.50
C GLU A 133 -8.26 6.59 15.08
N LEU A 134 -7.68 5.47 14.62
CA LEU A 134 -7.95 4.88 13.30
C LEU A 134 -9.25 4.06 13.26
N GLN A 135 -9.72 3.56 14.41
CA GLN A 135 -10.89 2.68 14.51
C GLN A 135 -12.16 3.25 13.83
N PRO A 136 -12.52 4.54 13.97
CA PRO A 136 -13.69 5.07 13.28
C PRO A 136 -13.60 5.00 11.75
N ALA A 137 -12.39 5.14 11.19
CA ALA A 137 -12.17 5.00 9.75
C ALA A 137 -12.27 3.54 9.32
N ALA A 138 -11.72 2.61 10.12
CA ALA A 138 -11.87 1.17 9.87
C ALA A 138 -13.34 0.72 9.95
N ASP A 139 -14.12 1.24 10.89
CA ASP A 139 -15.56 0.94 11.02
C ASP A 139 -16.36 1.47 9.82
N ALA A 140 -16.01 2.66 9.32
CA ALA A 140 -16.59 3.23 8.11
C ALA A 140 -16.28 2.35 6.88
N TYR A 141 -15.01 1.93 6.74
CA TYR A 141 -14.59 1.05 5.66
C TYR A 141 -15.24 -0.35 5.74
N GLN A 142 -15.38 -0.92 6.94
CA GLN A 142 -16.13 -2.15 7.16
C GLN A 142 -17.58 -2.02 6.65
N THR A 143 -18.26 -0.92 7.02
CA THR A 143 -19.63 -0.66 6.56
C THR A 143 -19.73 -0.53 5.04
N TYR A 144 -18.70 0.02 4.40
CA TYR A 144 -18.58 0.08 2.95
C TYR A 144 -18.42 -1.32 2.35
N VAL A 145 -17.47 -2.11 2.84
CA VAL A 145 -17.22 -3.49 2.39
C VAL A 145 -18.44 -4.38 2.55
N ASP A 146 -19.19 -4.28 3.66
CA ASP A 146 -20.40 -5.07 3.89
C ASP A 146 -21.45 -4.84 2.77
N LYS A 147 -21.64 -3.58 2.36
CA LYS A 147 -22.59 -3.20 1.29
C LYS A 147 -22.08 -3.64 -0.08
N THR A 148 -20.79 -3.49 -0.32
CA THR A 148 -20.15 -3.88 -1.57
C THR A 148 -20.20 -5.39 -1.76
N LEU A 149 -19.94 -6.18 -0.69
CA LEU A 149 -20.03 -7.63 -0.71
C LEU A 149 -21.48 -8.13 -0.91
N ALA A 150 -22.48 -7.44 -0.35
CA ALA A 150 -23.89 -7.73 -0.65
C ALA A 150 -24.25 -7.51 -2.13
N THR A 151 -23.64 -6.50 -2.76
CA THR A 151 -23.79 -6.24 -4.19
C THR A 151 -23.12 -7.34 -5.01
N LEU A 152 -21.88 -7.71 -4.65
CA LEU A 152 -21.12 -8.78 -5.29
C LEU A 152 -21.86 -10.11 -5.25
N ALA A 153 -22.45 -10.47 -4.11
CA ALA A 153 -23.24 -11.70 -3.97
C ALA A 153 -24.45 -11.75 -4.93
N THR A 154 -25.06 -10.61 -5.21
CA THR A 154 -26.18 -10.52 -6.16
C THR A 154 -25.70 -10.65 -7.62
N GLN A 155 -24.56 -10.03 -7.95
CA GLN A 155 -23.95 -10.12 -9.27
C GLN A 155 -23.43 -11.53 -9.55
N ALA A 156 -22.77 -12.18 -8.58
CA ALA A 156 -22.29 -13.55 -8.71
C ALA A 156 -23.44 -14.55 -8.92
N ALA A 157 -24.58 -14.37 -8.24
CA ALA A 157 -25.76 -15.20 -8.47
C ALA A 157 -26.36 -15.00 -9.89
N THR A 158 -26.28 -13.79 -10.42
CA THR A 158 -26.70 -13.48 -11.80
C THR A 158 -25.76 -14.14 -12.81
N LEU A 159 -24.45 -14.00 -12.61
CA LEU A 159 -23.41 -14.65 -13.40
C LEU A 159 -23.57 -16.18 -13.41
N GLU A 160 -23.75 -16.81 -12.25
CA GLU A 160 -24.00 -18.25 -12.13
C GLU A 160 -25.24 -18.66 -12.93
N THR A 161 -26.34 -17.91 -12.79
CA THR A 161 -27.60 -18.18 -13.48
C THR A 161 -27.45 -18.14 -15.00
N ASP A 162 -26.76 -17.14 -15.53
CA ASP A 162 -26.61 -16.98 -16.97
C ASP A 162 -25.57 -17.94 -17.57
N ILE A 163 -24.51 -18.29 -16.84
CA ILE A 163 -23.64 -19.43 -17.19
C ILE A 163 -24.44 -20.73 -17.22
N ALA A 164 -25.24 -21.02 -16.19
CA ALA A 164 -26.03 -22.25 -16.12
C ALA A 164 -27.07 -22.38 -17.25
N ARG A 165 -27.53 -21.24 -17.80
CA ARG A 165 -28.44 -21.17 -18.95
C ARG A 165 -27.73 -21.14 -20.30
N GLY A 166 -26.39 -21.17 -20.32
CA GLY A 166 -25.59 -21.14 -21.55
C GLY A 166 -25.48 -19.78 -22.22
N LYS A 167 -25.83 -18.69 -21.53
CA LYS A 167 -25.77 -17.32 -22.06
C LYS A 167 -24.38 -16.70 -21.89
N LEU A 168 -23.37 -17.31 -22.50
CA LEU A 168 -21.97 -16.93 -22.26
C LEU A 168 -21.62 -15.50 -22.71
N THR A 169 -22.32 -14.94 -23.71
CA THR A 169 -22.15 -13.52 -24.07
C THR A 169 -22.61 -12.58 -22.97
N GLN A 170 -23.73 -12.88 -22.31
CA GLN A 170 -24.25 -12.08 -21.20
C GLN A 170 -23.38 -12.26 -19.94
N ALA A 171 -22.93 -13.49 -19.69
CA ALA A 171 -22.03 -13.81 -18.59
C ALA A 171 -20.71 -13.01 -18.60
N ARG A 172 -20.22 -12.56 -19.77
CA ARG A 172 -19.04 -11.67 -19.83
C ARG A 172 -19.31 -10.29 -19.21
N THR A 173 -20.51 -9.76 -19.42
CA THR A 173 -20.94 -8.50 -18.78
C THR A 173 -21.14 -8.72 -17.29
N ASP A 174 -21.84 -9.78 -16.90
CA ASP A 174 -22.10 -10.09 -15.49
C ASP A 174 -20.80 -10.36 -14.71
N TRP A 175 -19.80 -10.99 -15.36
CA TRP A 175 -18.47 -11.18 -14.81
C TRP A 175 -17.77 -9.85 -14.58
N LEU A 176 -17.82 -8.92 -15.54
CA LEU A 176 -17.17 -7.61 -15.39
C LEU A 176 -17.81 -6.83 -14.24
N ASP A 177 -19.14 -6.84 -14.11
CA ASP A 177 -19.83 -6.18 -13.00
C ASP A 177 -19.39 -6.74 -11.63
N ALA A 178 -19.26 -8.07 -11.53
CA ALA A 178 -18.74 -8.74 -10.34
C ALA A 178 -17.26 -8.39 -10.08
N GLN A 179 -16.40 -8.43 -11.10
CA GLN A 179 -14.98 -8.11 -10.99
C GLN A 179 -14.77 -6.67 -10.50
N LEU A 180 -15.47 -5.69 -11.08
CA LEU A 180 -15.35 -4.29 -10.68
C LEU A 180 -15.84 -4.06 -9.25
N THR A 181 -16.85 -4.80 -8.81
CA THR A 181 -17.36 -4.72 -7.44
C THR A 181 -16.38 -5.35 -6.44
N TRP A 182 -15.67 -6.41 -6.83
CA TRP A 182 -14.56 -6.95 -6.05
C TRP A 182 -13.41 -5.93 -5.92
N CYS A 183 -12.97 -5.33 -7.03
CA CYS A 183 -11.92 -4.30 -7.06
C CYS A 183 -12.26 -3.09 -6.17
N ALA A 184 -13.53 -2.74 -6.06
CA ALA A 184 -14.00 -1.63 -5.24
C ALA A 184 -13.67 -1.81 -3.73
N MET A 185 -13.46 -3.05 -3.26
CA MET A 185 -13.05 -3.36 -1.88
C MET A 185 -11.52 -3.38 -1.71
N GLY A 186 -10.74 -2.75 -2.59
CA GLY A 186 -9.29 -2.93 -2.74
C GLY A 186 -8.42 -2.82 -1.47
N ALA A 187 -8.85 -2.16 -0.40
CA ALA A 187 -8.09 -2.12 0.86
C ALA A 187 -8.27 -3.37 1.75
N ALA A 188 -9.19 -4.26 1.38
CA ALA A 188 -9.44 -5.52 2.09
C ALA A 188 -8.57 -6.69 1.58
N TYR A 189 -7.54 -6.43 0.76
CA TYR A 189 -6.63 -7.47 0.30
C TYR A 189 -5.98 -8.19 1.49
N GLY A 190 -5.84 -9.52 1.41
CA GLY A 190 -5.33 -10.36 2.50
C GLY A 190 -6.28 -10.53 3.70
N SER A 191 -7.20 -9.59 3.93
CA SER A 191 -8.14 -9.62 5.06
C SER A 191 -9.14 -10.77 4.99
N PHE A 192 -9.41 -11.30 3.80
CA PHE A 192 -10.37 -12.41 3.62
C PHE A 192 -9.71 -13.79 3.66
N GLY A 193 -8.38 -13.85 3.86
CA GLY A 193 -7.60 -15.09 3.87
C GLY A 193 -7.89 -15.97 2.67
N GLN A 194 -7.99 -17.28 2.91
CA GLN A 194 -8.24 -18.29 1.88
C GLN A 194 -9.48 -18.01 1.02
N LEU A 195 -10.56 -17.47 1.59
CA LEU A 195 -11.76 -17.13 0.80
C LEU A 195 -11.47 -16.03 -0.21
N GLY A 196 -10.55 -15.11 0.08
CA GLY A 196 -10.09 -14.11 -0.89
C GLY A 196 -9.41 -14.76 -2.09
N ASP A 197 -8.47 -15.67 -1.83
CA ASP A 197 -7.74 -16.42 -2.86
C ASP A 197 -8.68 -17.28 -3.71
N GLU A 198 -9.70 -17.85 -3.08
CA GLU A 198 -10.71 -18.69 -3.73
C GLU A 198 -11.74 -17.86 -4.54
N ILE A 199 -11.89 -16.57 -4.27
CA ILE A 199 -12.80 -15.66 -5.00
C ILE A 199 -12.10 -14.99 -6.17
N ASP A 200 -10.87 -14.50 -6.01
CA ASP A 200 -10.17 -13.71 -7.04
C ASP A 200 -8.67 -14.03 -7.16
N GLY A 201 -8.27 -15.25 -6.83
CA GLY A 201 -6.87 -15.68 -6.91
C GLY A 201 -6.33 -15.74 -8.33
N LEU A 202 -5.11 -15.21 -8.50
CA LEU A 202 -4.37 -15.26 -9.76
C LEU A 202 -3.81 -16.66 -10.01
N ALA A 203 -3.86 -17.13 -11.26
CA ALA A 203 -3.28 -18.41 -11.63
C ALA A 203 -1.76 -18.46 -11.39
N GLN A 204 -1.06 -17.32 -11.48
CA GLN A 204 0.40 -17.25 -11.41
C GLN A 204 1.00 -17.72 -10.07
N VAL A 205 0.23 -17.65 -8.98
CA VAL A 205 0.67 -18.14 -7.67
C VAL A 205 0.38 -19.64 -7.46
N LEU A 206 -0.33 -20.26 -8.40
CA LEU A 206 -0.72 -21.67 -8.30
C LEU A 206 0.28 -22.60 -8.99
N PRO A 207 0.52 -23.80 -8.44
CA PRO A 207 1.32 -24.82 -9.12
C PRO A 207 0.73 -25.15 -10.49
N ASN A 208 1.52 -25.03 -11.57
CA ASN A 208 1.12 -25.23 -12.97
C ASN A 208 0.22 -24.14 -13.57
N GLY A 209 0.06 -22.99 -12.92
CA GLY A 209 -0.61 -21.83 -13.49
C GLY A 209 -2.05 -22.12 -13.92
N VAL A 210 -2.43 -21.59 -15.09
CA VAL A 210 -3.77 -21.77 -15.70
C VAL A 210 -4.15 -23.23 -15.98
N ASN A 211 -3.18 -24.17 -15.92
CA ASN A 211 -3.41 -25.59 -16.16
C ASN A 211 -3.72 -26.38 -14.88
N THR A 212 -3.69 -25.75 -13.71
CA THR A 212 -4.07 -26.42 -12.47
C THR A 212 -5.56 -26.70 -12.40
N THR A 213 -5.93 -27.81 -11.76
CA THR A 213 -7.33 -28.18 -11.54
C THR A 213 -7.95 -27.50 -10.32
N SER A 214 -7.13 -26.91 -9.45
CA SER A 214 -7.57 -26.23 -8.23
C SER A 214 -7.88 -24.74 -8.43
N TRP A 215 -7.76 -24.22 -9.65
CA TRP A 215 -8.01 -22.81 -9.90
C TRP A 215 -9.50 -22.55 -10.02
N GLU A 216 -10.00 -21.62 -9.22
CA GLU A 216 -11.40 -21.23 -9.09
C GLU A 216 -11.55 -19.69 -9.05
N GLY A 217 -12.74 -19.20 -8.74
CA GLY A 217 -12.98 -17.77 -8.61
C GLY A 217 -13.22 -17.02 -9.93
N LEU A 218 -13.23 -15.69 -9.84
CA LEU A 218 -13.55 -14.75 -10.91
C LEU A 218 -12.57 -14.87 -12.08
N HIS A 219 -11.25 -14.86 -11.84
CA HIS A 219 -10.25 -15.01 -12.90
C HIS A 219 -10.29 -16.38 -13.59
N ARG A 220 -10.68 -17.45 -12.89
CA ARG A 220 -10.91 -18.75 -13.53
C ARG A 220 -12.10 -18.68 -14.49
N ILE A 221 -13.18 -18.00 -14.11
CA ILE A 221 -14.36 -17.81 -14.96
C ILE A 221 -13.99 -16.94 -16.17
N GLU A 222 -13.24 -15.85 -15.96
CA GLU A 222 -12.68 -15.00 -17.01
C GLU A 222 -11.97 -15.84 -18.06
N TYR A 223 -10.95 -16.60 -17.65
CA TYR A 223 -10.18 -17.42 -18.57
C TYR A 223 -11.08 -18.32 -19.42
N GLY A 224 -12.06 -18.99 -18.82
CA GLY A 224 -12.97 -19.84 -19.58
C GLY A 224 -13.91 -19.09 -20.52
N LEU A 225 -14.45 -17.93 -20.11
CA LEU A 225 -15.34 -17.10 -20.94
C LEU A 225 -14.64 -16.55 -22.18
N TRP A 226 -13.36 -16.16 -22.06
CA TRP A 226 -12.58 -15.60 -23.17
C TRP A 226 -11.80 -16.64 -23.98
N HIS A 227 -11.61 -17.86 -23.46
CA HIS A 227 -10.98 -18.97 -24.18
C HIS A 227 -11.97 -20.04 -24.70
N GLY A 228 -13.26 -19.71 -24.77
CA GLY A 228 -14.28 -20.52 -25.44
C GLY A 228 -14.67 -21.81 -24.71
N GLN A 229 -14.49 -21.86 -23.39
CA GLN A 229 -14.97 -22.99 -22.59
C GLN A 229 -16.49 -23.04 -22.54
N SER A 230 -17.03 -24.26 -22.44
CA SER A 230 -18.47 -24.48 -22.43
C SER A 230 -19.12 -24.04 -21.12
N ALA A 231 -20.42 -23.75 -21.16
CA ALA A 231 -21.23 -23.54 -19.96
C ALA A 231 -21.16 -24.72 -18.98
N ALA A 232 -21.07 -25.95 -19.49
CA ALA A 232 -20.93 -27.14 -18.65
C ALA A 232 -19.61 -27.16 -17.86
N THR A 233 -18.54 -26.62 -18.44
CA THR A 233 -17.23 -26.47 -17.80
C THR A 233 -17.25 -25.35 -16.75
N LEU A 234 -17.90 -24.23 -17.06
CA LEU A 234 -17.90 -23.03 -16.20
C LEU A 234 -18.91 -23.09 -15.06
N LYS A 235 -20.03 -23.81 -15.22
CA LYS A 235 -21.08 -23.93 -14.21
C LYS A 235 -20.55 -24.31 -12.81
N PRO A 236 -19.75 -25.39 -12.63
CA PRO A 236 -19.25 -25.73 -11.30
C PRO A 236 -18.35 -24.65 -10.69
N VAL A 237 -17.58 -23.92 -11.52
CA VAL A 237 -16.73 -22.81 -11.04
C VAL A 237 -17.60 -21.64 -10.55
N ALA A 238 -18.64 -21.29 -11.30
CA ALA A 238 -19.57 -20.22 -10.90
C ALA A 238 -20.35 -20.56 -9.62
N GLN A 239 -20.73 -21.84 -9.46
CA GLN A 239 -21.36 -22.33 -8.23
C GLN A 239 -20.42 -22.23 -7.02
N GLN A 240 -19.15 -22.59 -7.20
CA GLN A 240 -18.15 -22.47 -6.15
C GLN A 240 -17.89 -21.00 -5.79
N LEU A 241 -17.77 -20.12 -6.79
CA LEU A 241 -17.64 -18.67 -6.57
C LEU A 241 -18.80 -18.12 -5.72
N GLN A 242 -20.06 -18.45 -6.07
CA GLN A 242 -21.22 -18.01 -5.30
C GLN A 242 -21.20 -18.55 -3.87
N ALA A 243 -20.78 -19.80 -3.68
CA ALA A 243 -20.64 -20.41 -2.36
C ALA A 243 -19.56 -19.70 -1.53
N ASN A 244 -18.40 -19.39 -2.11
CA ASN A 244 -17.30 -18.70 -1.44
C ASN A 244 -17.69 -17.28 -1.03
N ILE A 245 -18.38 -16.52 -1.91
CA ILE A 245 -18.89 -15.18 -1.57
C ILE A 245 -19.93 -15.25 -0.44
N THR A 246 -20.84 -16.23 -0.48
CA THR A 246 -21.83 -16.44 0.57
C THR A 246 -21.17 -16.83 1.90
N ALA A 247 -20.13 -17.68 1.84
CA ALA A 247 -19.33 -18.04 3.00
C ALA A 247 -18.67 -16.80 3.59
N LEU A 248 -17.99 -15.99 2.76
CA LEU A 248 -17.34 -14.74 3.14
C LEU A 248 -18.32 -13.78 3.84
N GLN A 249 -19.52 -13.59 3.30
CA GLN A 249 -20.59 -12.81 3.95
C GLN A 249 -20.94 -13.33 5.35
N GLY A 250 -20.89 -14.65 5.56
CA GLY A 250 -21.18 -15.28 6.85
C GLY A 250 -20.09 -15.10 7.91
N VAL A 251 -18.84 -14.86 7.50
CA VAL A 251 -17.65 -14.82 8.38
C VAL A 251 -17.02 -13.42 8.53
N LEU A 252 -17.62 -12.40 7.94
CA LEU A 252 -17.22 -10.98 8.04
C LEU A 252 -17.95 -10.16 9.12
N PRO A 253 -18.38 -10.65 10.31
CA PRO A 253 -19.38 -9.90 11.05
C PRO A 253 -18.81 -8.70 11.81
N ILE A 254 -19.39 -7.53 11.49
CA ILE A 254 -19.91 -6.41 12.32
C ILE A 254 -18.94 -5.77 13.35
N PRO A 255 -18.81 -4.42 13.35
CA PRO A 255 -17.93 -3.66 14.24
C PRO A 255 -17.93 -4.11 15.71
N GLY A 256 -16.76 -4.42 16.26
CA GLY A 256 -16.55 -4.69 17.69
C GLY A 256 -16.37 -6.16 18.12
N GLY A 257 -16.03 -7.09 17.22
CA GLY A 257 -15.87 -8.53 17.53
C GLY A 257 -14.54 -8.92 18.20
N VAL A 258 -14.64 -9.61 19.33
CA VAL A 258 -13.55 -10.23 20.13
C VAL A 258 -12.82 -11.38 19.42
N ALA A 259 -11.52 -11.50 19.72
CA ALA A 259 -10.48 -12.37 19.14
C ALA A 259 -10.69 -13.91 19.13
N ASP A 260 -11.85 -14.46 19.53
CA ASP A 260 -12.03 -15.90 19.77
C ASP A 260 -13.03 -16.59 18.81
N THR A 261 -13.32 -15.96 17.68
CA THR A 261 -14.09 -16.60 16.60
C THR A 261 -13.48 -16.14 15.29
N GLN A 262 -13.21 -17.06 14.39
CA GLN A 262 -12.72 -16.84 13.02
C GLN A 262 -13.61 -15.82 12.29
N ARG A 263 -13.35 -14.52 12.49
CA ARG A 263 -14.13 -13.39 12.02
C ARG A 263 -13.18 -12.44 11.32
N TYR A 264 -13.45 -12.14 10.07
CA TYR A 264 -12.66 -11.19 9.30
C TYR A 264 -13.11 -9.77 9.62
N ALA A 265 -12.16 -8.88 9.85
CA ALA A 265 -12.35 -7.45 9.66
C ALA A 265 -12.02 -7.14 8.19
N ALA A 266 -12.67 -6.14 7.59
CA ALA A 266 -12.32 -5.66 6.27
C ALA A 266 -10.86 -5.18 6.23
N VAL A 267 -10.39 -4.54 7.30
CA VAL A 267 -9.03 -4.01 7.43
C VAL A 267 -8.73 -3.80 8.92
N ALA A 268 -7.51 -4.04 9.37
CA ALA A 268 -7.08 -3.62 10.70
C ALA A 268 -6.95 -2.08 10.72
N PRO A 269 -7.26 -1.39 11.83
CA PRO A 269 -7.14 0.07 11.89
C PRO A 269 -5.74 0.58 11.51
N SER A 270 -4.70 -0.05 12.05
CA SER A 270 -3.28 0.22 11.77
C SER A 270 -2.88 0.05 10.30
N ASP A 271 -3.55 -0.83 9.55
CA ASP A 271 -3.23 -1.11 8.15
C ASP A 271 -3.83 -0.08 7.20
N LEU A 272 -4.95 0.55 7.56
CA LEU A 272 -5.70 1.45 6.67
C LEU A 272 -4.87 2.59 6.06
N PRO A 273 -3.94 3.25 6.79
CA PRO A 273 -3.01 4.22 6.19
C PRO A 273 -2.13 3.65 5.08
N VAL A 274 -1.65 2.43 5.24
CA VAL A 274 -0.81 1.76 4.24
C VAL A 274 -1.68 1.39 3.03
N ARG A 275 -2.90 0.89 3.26
CA ARG A 275 -3.84 0.55 2.17
C ARG A 275 -4.13 1.70 1.21
N ALA A 276 -4.03 2.96 1.66
CA ALA A 276 -4.28 4.14 0.84
C ALA A 276 -3.38 4.27 -0.40
N HIS A 277 -2.16 3.70 -0.37
CA HIS A 277 -1.26 3.69 -1.54
C HIS A 277 -1.18 2.31 -2.20
N GLU A 278 -1.20 1.23 -1.40
CA GLU A 278 -1.04 -0.15 -1.91
C GLU A 278 -2.09 -0.56 -2.92
N ILE A 279 -3.34 -0.07 -2.83
CA ILE A 279 -4.37 -0.34 -3.84
C ILE A 279 -3.86 -0.01 -5.25
N LEU A 280 -3.19 1.15 -5.40
CA LEU A 280 -2.67 1.62 -6.67
C LEU A 280 -1.31 1.00 -7.04
N GLU A 281 -0.54 0.54 -6.06
CA GLU A 281 0.66 -0.25 -6.30
C GLU A 281 0.31 -1.61 -6.87
N ASP A 282 -0.73 -2.26 -6.33
CA ASP A 282 -1.30 -3.49 -6.85
C ASP A 282 -1.91 -3.26 -8.24
N THR A 283 -2.60 -2.14 -8.48
CA THR A 283 -3.05 -1.75 -9.84
C THR A 283 -1.88 -1.71 -10.81
N LEU A 284 -0.76 -1.09 -10.43
CA LEU A 284 0.45 -1.02 -11.25
C LEU A 284 1.04 -2.41 -11.50
N ARG A 285 1.20 -3.19 -10.43
CA ARG A 285 1.86 -4.50 -10.43
C ARG A 285 1.07 -5.52 -11.23
N ASP A 286 -0.24 -5.60 -11.02
CA ASP A 286 -1.06 -6.74 -11.49
C ASP A 286 -1.84 -6.38 -12.75
N ARG A 287 -2.47 -5.21 -12.78
CA ARG A 287 -3.37 -4.84 -13.89
C ARG A 287 -2.63 -4.18 -15.03
N LEU A 288 -1.90 -3.10 -14.74
CA LEU A 288 -1.21 -2.34 -15.78
C LEU A 288 0.06 -3.00 -16.31
N SER A 289 0.51 -4.09 -15.66
CA SER A 289 1.50 -5.00 -16.23
C SER A 289 0.88 -6.09 -17.13
N GLY A 290 -0.44 -6.27 -17.07
CA GLY A 290 -1.19 -7.34 -17.73
C GLY A 290 -1.15 -8.70 -17.03
N GLN A 291 -0.57 -8.81 -15.83
CA GLN A 291 -0.46 -10.07 -15.09
C GLN A 291 -1.81 -10.66 -14.65
N ALA A 292 -2.80 -9.80 -14.37
CA ALA A 292 -4.13 -10.19 -13.95
C ALA A 292 -5.17 -10.26 -15.08
N ASP A 293 -4.79 -10.08 -16.35
CA ASP A 293 -5.70 -10.24 -17.48
C ASP A 293 -5.65 -11.67 -18.04
N TYR A 294 -6.76 -12.40 -17.92
CA TYR A 294 -6.92 -13.74 -18.49
C TYR A 294 -7.71 -13.72 -19.80
N GLY A 295 -7.68 -12.59 -20.50
CA GLY A 295 -8.18 -12.40 -21.85
C GLY A 295 -9.37 -11.45 -21.95
N SER A 296 -9.84 -10.88 -20.83
CA SER A 296 -10.94 -9.93 -20.84
C SER A 296 -10.55 -8.59 -21.46
N GLY A 297 -9.30 -8.17 -21.30
CA GLY A 297 -8.80 -6.86 -21.75
C GLY A 297 -9.49 -5.70 -21.03
N THR A 298 -9.79 -5.87 -19.73
CA THR A 298 -10.53 -4.92 -18.89
C THR A 298 -9.64 -4.25 -17.83
N GLU A 299 -8.33 -4.21 -18.09
CA GLU A 299 -7.33 -3.73 -17.13
C GLU A 299 -7.58 -2.27 -16.73
N TYR A 300 -8.02 -1.43 -17.68
CA TYR A 300 -8.31 -0.01 -17.41
C TYR A 300 -9.64 0.22 -16.69
N GLU A 301 -10.68 -0.58 -16.94
CA GLU A 301 -11.91 -0.56 -16.14
C GLU A 301 -11.60 -0.89 -14.67
N GLN A 302 -10.82 -1.95 -14.47
CA GLN A 302 -10.45 -2.41 -13.14
C GLN A 302 -9.54 -1.40 -12.43
N ALA A 303 -8.57 -0.79 -13.14
CA ALA A 303 -7.76 0.31 -12.61
C ALA A 303 -8.61 1.54 -12.20
N ALA A 304 -9.68 1.85 -12.95
CA ALA A 304 -10.59 2.93 -12.58
C ALA A 304 -11.40 2.59 -11.31
N ALA A 305 -11.76 1.32 -11.10
CA ALA A 305 -12.38 0.87 -9.86
C ALA A 305 -11.42 0.99 -8.66
N ASP A 306 -10.15 0.66 -8.83
CA ASP A 306 -9.12 0.82 -7.78
C ASP A 306 -8.88 2.30 -7.41
N VAL A 307 -8.91 3.20 -8.40
CA VAL A 307 -8.88 4.65 -8.14
C VAL A 307 -10.09 5.09 -7.30
N ALA A 308 -11.27 4.54 -7.56
CA ALA A 308 -12.45 4.82 -6.76
C ALA A 308 -12.33 4.24 -5.33
N ALA A 309 -11.81 3.01 -5.18
CA ALA A 309 -11.55 2.40 -3.88
C ALA A 309 -10.54 3.22 -3.06
N THR A 310 -9.47 3.70 -3.70
CA THR A 310 -8.46 4.57 -3.10
C THR A 310 -9.08 5.86 -2.55
N LYS A 311 -10.03 6.47 -3.29
CA LYS A 311 -10.76 7.66 -2.82
C LYS A 311 -11.64 7.39 -1.60
N VAL A 312 -12.22 6.18 -1.48
CA VAL A 312 -12.99 5.80 -0.28
C VAL A 312 -12.08 5.80 0.94
N VAL A 313 -10.94 5.10 0.86
CA VAL A 313 -9.96 5.02 1.96
C VAL A 313 -9.43 6.41 2.32
N LEU A 314 -9.04 7.21 1.33
CA LEU A 314 -8.57 8.58 1.56
C LEU A 314 -9.65 9.44 2.24
N GLY A 315 -10.91 9.26 1.84
CA GLY A 315 -12.07 9.92 2.47
C GLY A 315 -12.22 9.56 3.94
N ASP A 316 -12.13 8.27 4.28
CA ASP A 316 -12.23 7.78 5.66
C ASP A 316 -11.08 8.29 6.54
N LEU A 317 -9.87 8.48 5.96
CA LEU A 317 -8.70 9.00 6.66
C LEU A 317 -8.61 10.54 6.73
N THR A 318 -9.41 11.26 5.94
CA THR A 318 -9.31 12.73 5.77
C THR A 318 -9.30 13.51 7.09
N PRO A 319 -10.17 13.24 8.10
CA PRO A 319 -10.16 13.99 9.35
C PRO A 319 -8.82 13.93 10.10
N MET A 320 -8.14 12.78 10.03
CA MET A 320 -6.84 12.58 10.68
C MET A 320 -5.71 13.19 9.87
N LEU A 321 -5.78 13.12 8.53
CA LEU A 321 -4.81 13.73 7.63
C LEU A 321 -4.83 15.26 7.76
N ASP A 322 -5.99 15.88 7.71
CA ASP A 322 -6.15 17.34 7.81
C ASP A 322 -5.64 17.90 9.15
N ALA A 323 -5.73 17.12 10.23
CA ALA A 323 -5.19 17.48 11.54
C ALA A 323 -3.65 17.55 11.55
N ARG A 324 -2.98 16.92 10.57
CA ARG A 324 -1.51 16.84 10.46
C ARG A 324 -0.98 17.71 9.34
N THR A 325 -1.63 17.67 8.17
CA THR A 325 -1.36 18.54 7.02
C THR A 325 -2.63 18.74 6.20
N SER A 326 -2.92 19.99 5.86
CA SER A 326 -4.10 20.34 5.06
C SER A 326 -3.89 20.27 3.55
N SER A 327 -2.67 19.97 3.07
CA SER A 327 -2.33 19.95 1.64
C SER A 327 -2.49 18.58 0.99
N LEU A 328 -2.26 17.50 1.76
CA LEU A 328 -2.15 16.14 1.23
C LEU A 328 -3.44 15.67 0.54
N VAL A 329 -4.59 15.79 1.22
CA VAL A 329 -5.87 15.29 0.69
C VAL A 329 -6.26 16.02 -0.60
N PRO A 330 -6.16 17.37 -0.71
CA PRO A 330 -6.34 18.07 -1.97
C PRO A 330 -5.38 17.64 -3.09
N GLU A 331 -4.08 17.47 -2.78
CA GLU A 331 -3.05 17.05 -3.74
C GLU A 331 -3.33 15.64 -4.26
N ALA A 332 -3.54 14.66 -3.37
CA ALA A 332 -3.88 13.30 -3.74
C ALA A 332 -5.16 13.23 -4.58
N ASN A 333 -6.20 14.02 -4.25
CA ASN A 333 -7.41 14.06 -5.06
C ASN A 333 -7.20 14.66 -6.45
N ALA A 334 -6.29 15.63 -6.60
CA ALA A 334 -5.93 16.18 -7.90
C ALA A 334 -5.23 15.12 -8.76
N ASP A 335 -4.28 14.39 -8.20
CA ASP A 335 -3.54 13.35 -8.92
C ASP A 335 -4.41 12.14 -9.26
N LEU A 336 -5.26 11.69 -8.34
CA LEU A 336 -6.26 10.65 -8.61
C LEU A 336 -7.25 11.08 -9.71
N SER A 337 -7.56 12.38 -9.81
CA SER A 337 -8.41 12.91 -10.88
C SER A 337 -7.68 12.97 -12.21
N ALA A 338 -6.38 13.32 -12.21
CA ALA A 338 -5.54 13.27 -13.40
C ALA A 338 -5.37 11.83 -13.92
N LEU A 339 -5.14 10.87 -13.02
CA LEU A 339 -5.10 9.45 -13.34
C LEU A 339 -6.42 8.98 -13.95
N ASN A 340 -7.56 9.30 -13.33
CA ASN A 340 -8.86 8.94 -13.89
C ASN A 340 -9.10 9.59 -15.27
N ALA A 341 -8.61 10.81 -15.50
CA ALA A 341 -8.68 11.44 -16.83
C ALA A 341 -7.81 10.71 -17.85
N ALA A 342 -6.59 10.31 -17.49
CA ALA A 342 -5.71 9.51 -18.35
C ALA A 342 -6.32 8.14 -18.68
N LEU A 343 -6.90 7.46 -17.69
CA LEU A 343 -7.65 6.21 -17.89
C LEU A 343 -8.80 6.43 -18.88
N ASN A 344 -9.63 7.46 -18.69
CA ASN A 344 -10.75 7.74 -19.59
C ASN A 344 -10.30 8.09 -21.02
N ALA A 345 -9.11 8.65 -21.20
CA ALA A 345 -8.56 8.96 -22.52
C ALA A 345 -8.22 7.70 -23.35
N THR A 346 -8.04 6.55 -22.71
CA THR A 346 -7.81 5.26 -23.39
C THR A 346 -9.10 4.63 -23.97
N LYS A 347 -10.25 5.27 -23.77
CA LYS A 347 -11.53 4.82 -24.32
C LYS A 347 -11.62 5.09 -25.82
N SER A 348 -12.22 4.15 -26.53
CA SER A 348 -12.71 4.33 -27.90
C SER A 348 -14.20 3.99 -27.97
N GLY A 349 -14.99 4.86 -28.60
CA GLY A 349 -16.44 4.68 -28.68
C GLY A 349 -17.17 4.62 -27.32
N GLY A 350 -16.56 5.17 -26.26
CA GLY A 350 -17.12 5.15 -24.89
C GLY A 350 -16.72 3.93 -24.05
N HIS A 351 -15.98 2.97 -24.62
CA HIS A 351 -15.52 1.76 -23.94
C HIS A 351 -14.00 1.80 -23.80
N TRP A 352 -13.47 1.35 -22.67
CA TRP A 352 -12.03 1.15 -22.55
C TRP A 352 -11.60 0.04 -23.51
N GLN A 353 -10.38 0.17 -24.02
CA GLN A 353 -9.82 -0.78 -24.96
C GLN A 353 -8.80 -1.65 -24.22
N PRO A 354 -8.60 -2.91 -24.64
CA PRO A 354 -7.52 -3.73 -24.12
C PRO A 354 -6.18 -3.00 -24.25
N MET A 355 -5.29 -3.14 -23.27
CA MET A 355 -4.03 -2.39 -23.23
C MET A 355 -3.19 -2.54 -24.51
N SER A 356 -3.24 -3.71 -25.15
CA SER A 356 -2.57 -4.00 -26.42
C SER A 356 -3.03 -3.15 -27.60
N GLN A 357 -4.24 -2.58 -27.54
CA GLN A 357 -4.85 -1.77 -28.59
C GLN A 357 -4.72 -0.26 -28.36
N VAL A 358 -4.30 0.15 -27.16
CA VAL A 358 -4.13 1.56 -26.80
C VAL A 358 -2.78 2.09 -27.33
N PRO A 359 -2.70 3.32 -27.88
CA PRO A 359 -1.42 3.93 -28.27
C PRO A 359 -0.42 4.01 -27.11
N GLN A 360 0.87 3.83 -27.41
CA GLN A 360 1.93 3.86 -26.39
C GLN A 360 1.94 5.17 -25.57
N THR A 361 1.67 6.30 -26.22
CA THR A 361 1.62 7.62 -25.56
C THR A 361 0.54 7.68 -24.48
N GLU A 362 -0.64 7.12 -24.73
CA GLU A 362 -1.75 7.09 -23.77
C GLU A 362 -1.43 6.14 -22.61
N ARG A 363 -0.83 4.97 -22.89
CA ARG A 363 -0.34 4.06 -21.83
C ARG A 363 0.70 4.73 -20.93
N MET A 364 1.62 5.49 -21.52
CA MET A 364 2.63 6.25 -20.76
C MET A 364 1.99 7.36 -19.92
N ALA A 365 0.94 8.02 -20.41
CA ALA A 365 0.19 9.01 -19.62
C ALA A 365 -0.49 8.37 -18.40
N VAL A 366 -1.10 7.19 -18.56
CA VAL A 366 -1.66 6.42 -17.42
C VAL A 366 -0.55 6.10 -16.41
N ASN A 367 0.56 5.50 -16.85
CA ASN A 367 1.64 5.14 -15.93
C ASN A 367 2.27 6.35 -15.23
N GLY A 368 2.44 7.47 -15.94
CA GLY A 368 2.99 8.70 -15.37
C GLY A 368 2.07 9.34 -14.33
N THR A 369 0.76 9.39 -14.59
CA THR A 369 -0.23 9.91 -13.64
C THR A 369 -0.43 8.98 -12.44
N LEU A 370 -0.32 7.67 -12.63
CA LEU A 370 -0.31 6.70 -11.54
C LEU A 370 0.92 6.86 -10.64
N GLY A 371 2.11 7.02 -11.22
CA GLY A 371 3.33 7.29 -10.46
C GLY A 371 3.22 8.56 -9.61
N ALA A 372 2.68 9.64 -10.17
CA ALA A 372 2.44 10.88 -9.42
C ALA A 372 1.47 10.67 -8.25
N ALA A 373 0.35 9.98 -8.48
CA ALA A 373 -0.61 9.66 -7.42
C ALA A 373 0.03 8.80 -6.31
N LEU A 374 0.85 7.80 -6.67
CA LEU A 374 1.56 6.97 -5.72
C LEU A 374 2.57 7.76 -4.89
N GLU A 375 3.31 8.69 -5.50
CA GLU A 375 4.26 9.54 -4.77
C GLU A 375 3.57 10.35 -3.66
N VAL A 376 2.40 10.94 -3.94
CA VAL A 376 1.65 11.69 -2.92
C VAL A 376 1.01 10.74 -1.89
N LEU A 377 0.42 9.63 -2.32
CA LEU A 377 -0.23 8.68 -1.40
C LEU A 377 0.76 8.00 -0.45
N ALA A 378 2.03 7.87 -0.83
CA ALA A 378 3.09 7.32 0.04
C ALA A 378 3.36 8.16 1.30
N ASP A 379 2.88 9.40 1.37
CA ASP A 379 2.95 10.23 2.58
C ASP A 379 1.86 9.88 3.60
N VAL A 380 0.76 9.22 3.20
CA VAL A 380 -0.33 8.81 4.11
C VAL A 380 0.18 7.92 5.26
N PRO A 381 0.89 6.79 5.02
CA PRO A 381 1.45 5.98 6.10
C PRO A 381 2.55 6.71 6.88
N GLN A 382 3.28 7.66 6.28
CA GLN A 382 4.24 8.47 7.05
C GLN A 382 3.54 9.37 8.08
N LEU A 383 2.38 9.92 7.71
CA LEU A 383 1.61 10.84 8.54
C LEU A 383 0.76 10.13 9.60
N LEU A 384 0.20 8.97 9.26
CA LEU A 384 -0.74 8.25 10.12
C LEU A 384 -0.22 6.91 10.64
N GLY A 385 0.65 6.23 9.89
CA GLY A 385 1.09 4.87 10.17
C GLY A 385 1.58 4.71 11.59
N GLU A 386 1.05 3.68 12.25
CA GLU A 386 1.40 3.35 13.62
C GLU A 386 2.85 2.88 13.71
N VAL A 387 3.41 3.02 14.90
CA VAL A 387 4.63 2.36 15.30
C VAL A 387 4.25 0.94 15.75
N ASP A 388 3.95 0.04 14.80
CA ASP A 388 3.54 -1.32 15.13
C ASP A 388 4.76 -2.26 15.22
N PRO A 389 5.12 -2.76 16.41
CA PRO A 389 6.17 -3.75 16.57
C PRO A 389 5.87 -5.10 15.88
N HIS A 390 4.63 -5.41 15.52
CA HIS A 390 4.26 -6.68 14.90
C HIS A 390 4.53 -6.72 13.38
N ASN A 391 4.33 -5.62 12.65
CA ASN A 391 4.61 -5.56 11.22
C ASN A 391 6.10 -5.63 10.84
N ALA A 392 7.02 -5.37 11.77
CA ALA A 392 8.45 -5.61 11.58
C ALA A 392 8.83 -7.10 11.34
N ALA A 393 7.90 -8.03 11.60
CA ALA A 393 8.09 -9.46 11.36
C ALA A 393 7.55 -9.97 10.01
N VAL A 394 6.69 -9.20 9.33
CA VAL A 394 5.95 -9.67 8.13
C VAL A 394 6.58 -9.18 6.82
N ALA A 395 7.44 -8.16 6.87
CA ALA A 395 8.20 -7.67 5.72
C ALA A 395 9.41 -8.58 5.36
N ASN A 396 9.18 -9.89 5.20
CA ASN A 396 9.84 -10.79 4.24
C ASN A 396 9.34 -12.24 4.47
N PRO A 397 8.55 -12.79 3.55
CA PRO A 397 8.79 -14.15 3.13
C PRO A 397 9.04 -14.15 1.62
N ASP A 398 10.21 -14.68 1.27
CA ASP A 398 10.70 -15.07 -0.06
C ASP A 398 9.69 -15.06 -1.23
#